data_AF-V5X8U6-F1
#
_entry.id   AF-V5X8U6-F1
#
_cell.length_a   1.000
_cell.length_b   1.000
_cell.length_c   1.000
_cell.angle_alpha   90.00
_cell.angle_beta   90.00
_cell.angle_gamma   90.00
#
_symmetry.space_group_name_H-M   'P 1'
#
loop_
_entity.id
_entity.type
_entity.pdbx_description
1 polymer ?
#
loop_
_entity_poly.entity_id
_entity_poly.type
_entity_poly.pdbx_seq_one_letter_code
_entity_poly.pdbx_strand_id
1 'polypeptide(L)'
;MTSSAPLQEYYPDGDSRQASVLAPEARYNPWKHVYIEYPDVRLSDDLALPDRVMGLCRAKRIWLDKRLNQAERRCTLAHELVHIERGPVPPDPEMAALEEEIVDEIASRRLIAGDDLIATIRECPSGGLQAWAFRLWVDTPMLTARLKTLRANEIEAIESIKAEAQSLTRAVERIARIREPGE
;
A
#
# COMPACT_ATOMS: atom_id res chain seq x y z
N MET A 1 -3.67 19.76 33.51
CA MET A 1 -3.93 18.30 33.50
C MET A 1 -5.17 18.06 32.64
N THR A 2 -4.99 17.94 31.33
CA THR A 2 -6.03 17.49 30.41
C THR A 2 -5.67 16.07 30.01
N SER A 3 -6.42 15.13 30.57
CA SER A 3 -6.37 13.71 30.24
C SER A 3 -6.75 13.54 28.78
N SER A 4 -5.76 13.48 27.88
CA SER A 4 -5.99 13.06 26.51
C SER A 4 -6.21 11.55 26.54
N ALA A 5 -7.42 11.10 26.21
CA ALA A 5 -7.71 9.68 26.06
C ALA A 5 -6.71 9.05 25.08
N PRO A 6 -6.25 7.81 25.31
CA PRO A 6 -5.40 7.13 24.34
C PRO A 6 -6.14 7.05 23.00
N LEU A 7 -5.45 7.42 21.92
CA LEU A 7 -5.98 7.32 20.55
C LEU A 7 -6.46 5.89 20.35
N GLN A 8 -7.77 5.72 20.23
CA GLN A 8 -8.37 4.48 19.77
C GLN A 8 -7.81 4.25 18.37
N GLU A 9 -7.00 3.21 18.21
CA GLU A 9 -6.50 2.78 16.91
C GLU A 9 -7.69 2.65 15.97
N TYR A 10 -7.85 3.63 15.07
CA TYR A 10 -8.99 3.69 14.17
C TYR A 10 -8.75 2.66 13.06
N TYR A 11 -9.17 1.42 13.33
CA TYR A 11 -9.33 0.35 12.36
C TYR A 11 -10.84 0.10 12.19
N PRO A 12 -11.46 0.56 11.09
CA PRO A 12 -12.92 0.61 10.95
C PRO A 12 -13.61 -0.74 10.71
N ASP A 13 -12.86 -1.85 10.57
CA ASP A 13 -13.44 -3.18 10.33
C ASP A 13 -13.74 -3.98 11.61
N GLY A 14 -13.41 -3.45 12.79
CA GLY A 14 -13.80 -4.04 14.08
C GLY A 14 -13.17 -5.40 14.42
N ASP A 15 -12.34 -6.00 13.56
CA ASP A 15 -11.61 -7.24 13.85
C ASP A 15 -10.13 -6.99 14.17
N SER A 16 -9.90 -6.35 15.32
CA SER A 16 -8.58 -6.14 15.92
C SER A 16 -7.94 -7.42 16.47
N ARG A 17 -8.63 -8.57 16.42
CA ARG A 17 -8.15 -9.82 17.04
C ARG A 17 -7.34 -10.70 16.10
N GLN A 18 -7.50 -10.57 14.78
CA GLN A 18 -6.73 -11.38 13.82
C GLN A 18 -5.47 -10.67 13.30
N ALA A 19 -5.50 -9.34 13.16
CA ALA A 19 -4.35 -8.58 12.66
C ALA A 19 -3.20 -8.46 13.68
N SER A 20 -3.52 -8.41 14.98
CA SER A 20 -2.54 -8.21 16.05
C SER A 20 -1.74 -9.47 16.43
N VAL A 21 -2.19 -10.65 16.00
CA VAL A 21 -1.52 -11.93 16.31
C VAL A 21 -0.43 -12.27 15.28
N LEU A 22 -0.38 -11.57 14.14
CA LEU A 22 0.52 -11.90 13.02
C LEU A 22 1.36 -10.73 12.45
N ALA A 23 1.10 -9.47 12.78
CA ALA A 23 1.85 -8.34 12.19
C ALA A 23 3.05 -7.92 13.06
N PRO A 24 4.31 -8.09 12.59
CA PRO A 24 5.48 -7.51 13.22
C PRO A 24 5.50 -6.00 12.94
N GLU A 25 5.71 -5.19 13.99
CA GLU A 25 5.63 -3.72 13.99
C GLU A 25 4.29 -3.12 13.51
N ALA A 26 3.85 -2.05 14.17
CA ALA A 26 2.60 -1.39 13.77
C ALA A 26 2.75 -0.85 12.34
N ARG A 27 1.99 -1.43 11.39
CA ARG A 27 1.94 -0.98 9.99
C ARG A 27 1.83 0.55 9.92
N TYR A 28 2.62 1.17 9.04
CA TYR A 28 2.60 2.62 8.86
C TYR A 28 1.16 3.13 8.65
N ASN A 29 0.77 4.08 9.50
CA ASN A 29 -0.54 4.71 9.50
C ASN A 29 -0.37 6.21 9.15
N PRO A 30 -0.76 6.64 7.95
CA PRO A 30 -0.56 8.02 7.51
C PRO A 30 -1.42 9.03 8.27
N TRP A 31 -2.59 8.65 8.80
CA TRP A 31 -3.40 9.52 9.66
C TRP A 31 -2.74 9.77 11.01
N LYS A 32 -2.12 8.75 11.60
CA LYS A 32 -1.32 8.91 12.81
C LYS A 32 -0.09 9.78 12.54
N HIS A 33 0.57 9.57 11.39
CA HIS A 33 1.73 10.35 11.00
C HIS A 33 1.41 11.84 10.88
N VAL A 34 0.38 12.21 10.11
CA VAL A 34 -0.01 13.63 9.97
C VAL A 34 -0.43 14.24 11.30
N TYR A 35 -1.16 13.49 12.15
CA TYR A 35 -1.62 14.00 13.42
C TYR A 35 -0.47 14.31 14.40
N ILE A 36 0.57 13.47 14.41
CA ILE A 36 1.71 13.61 15.33
C ILE A 36 2.74 14.61 14.80
N GLU A 37 3.19 14.43 13.57
CA GLU A 37 4.34 15.17 13.02
C GLU A 37 3.93 16.49 12.37
N TYR A 38 2.66 16.61 11.94
CA TYR A 38 2.14 17.77 11.23
C TYR A 38 0.82 18.29 11.82
N PRO A 39 0.78 18.67 13.12
CA PRO A 39 -0.46 19.05 13.82
C PRO A 39 -1.15 20.29 13.23
N ASP A 40 -0.40 21.09 12.48
CA ASP A 40 -0.88 22.27 11.77
C ASP A 40 -1.53 21.97 10.41
N VAL A 41 -1.29 20.79 9.85
CA VAL A 41 -1.89 20.36 8.59
C VAL A 41 -3.36 20.01 8.84
N ARG A 42 -4.22 20.40 7.90
CA ARG A 42 -5.65 20.06 7.91
C ARG A 42 -5.96 19.09 6.79
N LEU A 43 -6.71 18.04 7.11
CA LEU A 43 -7.26 17.11 6.12
C LEU A 43 -8.69 17.54 5.76
N SER A 44 -9.04 17.44 4.49
CA SER A 44 -10.39 17.67 3.97
C SER A 44 -10.74 16.58 2.96
N ASP A 45 -11.91 15.99 3.06
CA ASP A 45 -12.43 14.96 2.14
C ASP A 45 -13.86 15.25 1.70
N ASP A 46 -14.25 16.53 1.72
CA ASP A 46 -15.60 17.05 1.45
C ASP A 46 -15.83 17.37 -0.04
N LEU A 47 -14.77 17.51 -0.82
CA LEU A 47 -14.79 17.93 -2.22
C LEU A 47 -14.58 16.75 -3.18
N ALA A 48 -15.29 16.79 -4.31
CA ALA A 48 -14.83 16.07 -5.50
C ALA A 48 -13.77 16.93 -6.16
N LEU A 49 -12.58 16.37 -6.36
CA LEU A 49 -11.46 17.03 -7.04
C LEU A 49 -11.63 16.89 -8.57
N PRO A 50 -10.83 17.61 -9.38
CA PRO A 50 -10.82 17.41 -10.82
C PRO A 50 -10.55 15.95 -11.19
N ASP A 51 -11.02 15.53 -12.37
CA ASP A 51 -10.82 14.16 -12.82
C ASP A 51 -9.34 13.77 -12.82
N ARG A 52 -9.05 12.55 -12.37
CA ARG A 52 -7.70 11.98 -12.19
C ARG A 52 -6.86 12.60 -11.08
N VAL A 53 -7.40 13.53 -10.30
CA VAL A 53 -6.76 14.05 -9.09
C VAL A 53 -7.33 13.32 -7.87
N MET A 54 -6.54 12.46 -7.24
CA MET A 54 -6.95 11.73 -6.04
C MET A 54 -6.68 12.55 -4.76
N GLY A 55 -5.60 13.32 -4.76
CA GLY A 55 -5.19 14.18 -3.66
C GLY A 55 -4.58 15.48 -4.15
N LEU A 56 -4.49 16.44 -3.24
CA LEU A 56 -3.77 17.68 -3.46
C LEU A 56 -3.22 18.18 -2.13
N CYS A 57 -1.94 18.52 -2.09
CA CYS A 57 -1.36 19.29 -1.01
C CYS A 57 -1.15 20.74 -1.44
N ARG A 58 -1.64 21.70 -0.62
CA ARG A 58 -1.34 23.12 -0.79
C ARG A 58 -1.25 23.81 0.56
N ALA A 59 -0.09 24.42 0.82
CA ALA A 59 0.23 25.05 2.10
C ALA A 59 0.03 24.08 3.27
N LYS A 60 -0.81 24.42 4.26
CA LYS A 60 -1.10 23.59 5.45
C LYS A 60 -2.38 22.76 5.30
N ARG A 61 -2.74 22.37 4.09
CA ARG A 61 -3.96 21.58 3.85
C ARG A 61 -3.72 20.50 2.80
N ILE A 62 -4.24 19.32 3.10
CA ILE A 62 -4.33 18.19 2.18
C ILE A 62 -5.82 17.96 1.90
N TRP A 63 -6.16 17.88 0.61
CA TRP A 63 -7.46 17.44 0.16
C TRP A 63 -7.35 16.02 -0.36
N LEU A 64 -8.27 15.16 0.06
CA LEU A 64 -8.50 13.85 -0.52
C LEU A 64 -9.82 13.90 -1.29
N ASP A 65 -9.89 13.29 -2.46
CA ASP A 65 -11.15 13.24 -3.19
C ASP A 65 -12.20 12.45 -2.39
N LYS A 66 -13.39 13.02 -2.22
CA LYS A 66 -14.49 12.39 -1.46
C LYS A 66 -14.95 11.04 -2.03
N ARG A 67 -14.66 10.78 -3.31
CA ARG A 67 -15.04 9.55 -4.04
C ARG A 67 -14.10 8.39 -3.76
N LEU A 68 -12.95 8.63 -3.13
CA LEU A 68 -12.00 7.58 -2.82
C LEU A 68 -12.58 6.56 -1.84
N ASN A 69 -12.20 5.30 -2.00
CA ASN A 69 -12.37 4.28 -0.96
C ASN A 69 -11.27 4.43 0.11
N GLN A 70 -11.32 3.61 1.17
CA GLN A 70 -10.35 3.75 2.27
C GLN A 70 -8.91 3.39 1.92
N ALA A 71 -8.68 2.40 1.05
CA ALA A 71 -7.34 2.05 0.61
C ALA A 71 -6.76 3.18 -0.26
N GLU A 72 -7.56 3.75 -1.15
CA GLU A 72 -7.18 4.92 -1.96
C GLU A 72 -6.88 6.13 -1.07
N ARG A 73 -7.74 6.47 -0.10
CA ARG A 73 -7.45 7.55 0.87
C ARG A 73 -6.15 7.32 1.62
N ARG A 74 -5.88 6.09 2.05
CA ARG A 74 -4.63 5.71 2.74
C ARG A 74 -3.41 5.97 1.85
N CYS A 75 -3.47 5.49 0.61
CA CYS A 75 -2.41 5.64 -0.38
C CYS A 75 -2.16 7.10 -0.73
N THR A 76 -3.22 7.84 -1.07
CA THR A 76 -3.15 9.25 -1.39
C THR A 76 -2.61 10.06 -0.21
N LEU A 77 -3.10 9.85 1.02
CA LEU A 77 -2.60 10.61 2.17
C LEU A 77 -1.10 10.36 2.42
N ALA A 78 -0.64 9.12 2.27
CA ALA A 78 0.78 8.81 2.41
C ALA A 78 1.62 9.50 1.32
N HIS A 79 1.13 9.53 0.08
CA HIS A 79 1.76 10.22 -1.05
C HIS A 79 1.86 11.74 -0.77
N GLU A 80 0.76 12.39 -0.39
CA GLU A 80 0.75 13.83 -0.10
C GLU A 80 1.64 14.20 1.11
N LEU A 81 1.77 13.31 2.10
CA LEU A 81 2.70 13.53 3.21
C LEU A 81 4.16 13.52 2.77
N VAL A 82 4.52 12.67 1.82
CA VAL A 82 5.87 12.66 1.25
C VAL A 82 6.13 13.95 0.46
N HIS A 83 5.14 14.47 -0.28
CA HIS A 83 5.24 15.80 -0.90
C HIS A 83 5.52 16.90 0.14
N ILE A 84 4.87 16.88 1.30
CA ILE A 84 5.15 17.84 2.39
C ILE A 84 6.60 17.77 2.86
N GLU A 85 7.13 16.56 3.03
CA GLU A 85 8.48 16.32 3.53
C GLU A 85 9.56 16.72 2.53
N ARG A 86 9.32 16.45 1.24
CA ARG A 86 10.28 16.73 0.16
C ARG A 86 10.25 18.19 -0.26
N GLY A 87 9.15 18.88 -0.03
CA GLY A 87 8.99 20.30 -0.31
C GLY A 87 8.48 20.56 -1.72
N PRO A 88 8.70 21.76 -2.27
CA PRO A 88 8.11 22.17 -3.54
C PRO A 88 8.55 21.29 -4.71
N VAL A 89 7.58 20.82 -5.50
CA VAL A 89 7.83 20.12 -6.76
C VAL A 89 8.56 21.06 -7.74
N PRO A 90 9.62 20.60 -8.42
CA PRO A 90 10.31 21.39 -9.43
C PRO A 90 9.36 21.89 -10.54
N PRO A 91 9.57 23.10 -11.10
CA PRO A 91 8.72 23.63 -12.16
C PRO A 91 8.98 23.00 -13.53
N ASP A 92 10.15 22.37 -13.71
CA ASP A 92 10.50 21.66 -14.93
C ASP A 92 9.71 20.34 -15.02
N PRO A 93 9.01 20.06 -16.14
CA PRO A 93 8.15 18.88 -16.25
C PRO A 93 8.86 17.53 -16.12
N GLU A 94 10.09 17.40 -16.62
CA GLU A 94 10.85 16.15 -16.52
C GLU A 94 11.28 15.89 -15.07
N MET A 95 11.77 16.95 -14.42
CA MET A 95 12.13 16.89 -13.00
C MET A 95 10.91 16.67 -12.10
N ALA A 96 9.75 17.23 -12.44
CA ALA A 96 8.50 16.98 -11.72
C ALA A 96 8.06 15.52 -11.85
N ALA A 97 8.15 14.93 -13.05
CA ALA A 97 7.82 13.52 -13.24
C ALA A 97 8.74 12.59 -12.42
N LEU A 98 10.04 12.89 -12.38
CA LEU A 98 10.99 12.16 -11.52
C LEU A 98 10.67 12.32 -10.03
N GLU A 99 10.24 13.51 -9.62
CA GLU A 99 9.82 13.77 -8.25
C GLU A 99 8.60 12.92 -7.86
N GLU A 100 7.59 12.82 -8.73
CA GLU A 100 6.42 11.95 -8.49
C GLU A 100 6.82 10.46 -8.37
N GLU A 101 7.76 9.97 -9.20
CA GLU A 101 8.26 8.59 -9.09
C GLU A 101 8.96 8.34 -7.74
N ILE A 102 9.75 9.31 -7.26
CA ILE A 102 10.42 9.23 -5.96
C ILE A 102 9.41 9.26 -4.81
N VAL A 103 8.40 10.15 -4.91
CA VAL A 103 7.31 10.25 -3.93
C VAL A 103 6.55 8.93 -3.83
N ASP A 104 6.19 8.35 -4.97
CA ASP A 104 5.53 7.04 -5.06
C ASP A 104 6.40 5.91 -4.47
N GLU A 105 7.71 5.89 -4.75
CA GLU A 105 8.61 4.91 -4.13
C GLU A 105 8.59 5.04 -2.60
N ILE A 106 8.78 6.24 -2.06
CA ILE A 106 8.86 6.47 -0.61
C ILE A 106 7.52 6.10 0.05
N ALA A 107 6.40 6.58 -0.50
CA ALA A 107 5.07 6.30 0.03
C ALA A 107 4.76 4.80 0.01
N SER A 108 5.08 4.13 -1.10
CA SER A 108 4.83 2.70 -1.25
C SER A 108 5.65 1.84 -0.28
N ARG A 109 6.92 2.20 -0.04
CA ARG A 109 7.78 1.52 0.94
C ARG A 109 7.31 1.71 2.38
N ARG A 110 6.76 2.87 2.72
CA ARG A 110 6.16 3.11 4.05
C ARG A 110 4.91 2.25 4.23
N LEU A 111 4.03 2.24 3.24
CA LEU A 111 2.75 1.54 3.31
C LEU A 111 2.89 0.01 3.23
N ILE A 112 3.90 -0.47 2.51
CA ILE A 112 4.10 -1.88 2.14
C ILE A 112 5.51 -2.31 2.54
N ALA A 113 5.62 -2.86 3.75
CA ALA A 113 6.84 -3.52 4.19
C ALA A 113 7.19 -4.69 3.27
N GLY A 114 8.49 -4.95 3.07
CA GLY A 114 8.95 -6.05 2.21
C GLY A 114 8.42 -7.41 2.66
N ASP A 115 8.42 -7.66 3.97
CA ASP A 115 7.94 -8.92 4.55
C ASP A 115 6.42 -9.09 4.38
N ASP A 116 5.64 -8.03 4.54
CA ASP A 116 4.19 -8.03 4.29
C ASP A 116 3.88 -8.35 2.81
N LEU A 117 4.67 -7.79 1.87
CA LEU A 117 4.53 -8.06 0.45
C LEU A 117 4.84 -9.52 0.12
N ILE A 118 5.96 -10.03 0.63
CA ILE A 118 6.40 -11.42 0.42
C ILE A 118 5.38 -12.39 1.04
N ALA A 119 4.90 -12.13 2.25
CA ALA A 119 3.86 -12.93 2.90
C ALA A 119 2.57 -12.93 2.08
N THR A 120 2.11 -11.77 1.61
CA THR A 120 0.92 -11.64 0.77
C THR A 120 1.04 -12.47 -0.52
N ILE A 121 2.18 -12.40 -1.20
CA ILE A 121 2.43 -13.19 -2.42
C ILE A 121 2.52 -14.68 -2.08
N ARG A 122 3.16 -15.07 -0.96
CA ARG A 122 3.25 -16.48 -0.54
C ARG A 122 1.88 -17.10 -0.25
N GLU A 123 0.99 -16.34 0.39
CA GLU A 123 -0.37 -16.80 0.68
C GLU A 123 -1.25 -16.91 -0.56
N CYS A 124 -0.96 -16.13 -1.60
CA CYS A 124 -1.71 -16.12 -2.85
C CYS A 124 -0.76 -16.00 -4.06
N PRO A 125 0.04 -17.04 -4.37
CA PRO A 125 1.13 -16.93 -5.36
C PRO A 125 0.63 -16.82 -6.79
N SER A 126 -0.57 -17.34 -7.06
CA SER A 126 -1.28 -17.18 -8.34
C SER A 126 -2.18 -15.93 -8.38
N GLY A 127 -2.14 -15.11 -7.33
CA GLY A 127 -2.93 -13.88 -7.24
C GLY A 127 -2.50 -12.84 -8.27
N GLY A 128 -3.45 -12.02 -8.70
CA GLY A 128 -3.18 -10.83 -9.51
C GLY A 128 -2.92 -9.59 -8.66
N LEU A 129 -2.52 -8.51 -9.32
CA LEU A 129 -2.20 -7.23 -8.71
C LEU A 129 -3.34 -6.69 -7.81
N GLN A 130 -4.59 -6.81 -8.26
CA GLN A 130 -5.77 -6.38 -7.50
C GLN A 130 -5.96 -7.19 -6.21
N ALA A 131 -5.75 -8.51 -6.26
CA ALA A 131 -5.91 -9.38 -5.09
C ALA A 131 -4.84 -9.09 -4.04
N TRP A 132 -3.60 -8.86 -4.48
CA TRP A 132 -2.51 -8.47 -3.59
C TRP A 132 -2.71 -7.07 -3.00
N ALA A 133 -3.13 -6.10 -3.81
CA ALA A 133 -3.40 -4.74 -3.35
C ALA A 133 -4.51 -4.71 -2.27
N PHE A 134 -5.60 -5.46 -2.50
CA PHE A 134 -6.67 -5.62 -1.53
C PHE A 134 -6.15 -6.18 -0.19
N ARG A 135 -5.34 -7.26 -0.22
CA ARG A 135 -4.76 -7.88 0.98
C ARG A 135 -3.79 -6.97 1.73
N LEU A 136 -3.07 -6.11 1.01
CA LEU A 136 -2.14 -5.13 1.57
C LEU A 136 -2.83 -3.83 2.00
N TRP A 137 -4.15 -3.71 1.75
CA TRP A 137 -4.94 -2.51 2.03
C TRP A 137 -4.34 -1.24 1.39
N VAL A 138 -4.00 -1.38 0.10
CA VAL A 138 -3.48 -0.33 -0.78
C VAL A 138 -4.20 -0.37 -2.12
N ASP A 139 -4.09 0.68 -2.91
CA ASP A 139 -4.55 0.68 -4.29
C ASP A 139 -3.53 0.06 -5.27
N THR A 140 -4.00 -0.20 -6.48
CA THR A 140 -3.21 -0.83 -7.54
C THR A 140 -2.01 0.01 -7.99
N PRO A 141 -2.13 1.34 -8.18
CA PRO A 141 -0.99 2.21 -8.47
C PRO A 141 0.12 2.13 -7.39
N MET A 142 -0.24 2.21 -6.10
CA MET A 142 0.73 2.16 -5.01
C MET A 142 1.46 0.82 -4.94
N LEU A 143 0.76 -0.31 -5.13
CA LEU A 143 1.42 -1.61 -5.23
C LEU A 143 2.34 -1.70 -6.45
N THR A 144 1.96 -1.10 -7.57
CA THR A 144 2.79 -1.05 -8.78
C THR A 144 4.09 -0.30 -8.52
N ALA A 145 4.02 0.87 -7.86
CA ALA A 145 5.19 1.63 -7.44
C ALA A 145 6.14 0.79 -6.56
N ARG A 146 5.58 0.03 -5.60
CA ARG A 146 6.37 -0.84 -4.73
C ARG A 146 7.09 -1.96 -5.48
N LEU A 147 6.42 -2.54 -6.49
CA LEU A 147 6.96 -3.64 -7.30
C LEU A 147 8.05 -3.17 -8.28
N LYS A 148 8.03 -1.89 -8.71
CA LYS A 148 9.08 -1.32 -9.56
C LYS A 148 10.42 -1.15 -8.84
N THR A 149 10.40 -1.08 -7.51
CA THR A 149 11.57 -0.73 -6.68
C THR A 149 11.96 -1.85 -5.71
N LEU A 150 11.68 -3.10 -6.07
CA LEU A 150 12.06 -4.25 -5.24
C LEU A 150 13.57 -4.31 -5.01
N ARG A 151 13.96 -4.63 -3.78
CA ARG A 151 15.36 -4.93 -3.46
C ARG A 151 15.72 -6.33 -3.95
N ALA A 152 17.01 -6.57 -4.19
CA ALA A 152 17.50 -7.86 -4.72
C ALA A 152 17.02 -9.08 -3.91
N ASN A 153 17.04 -8.98 -2.57
CA ASN A 153 16.55 -10.03 -1.69
C ASN A 153 15.01 -10.23 -1.76
N GLU A 154 14.25 -9.16 -2.02
CA GLU A 154 12.80 -9.22 -2.21
C GLU A 154 12.46 -9.89 -3.54
N ILE A 155 13.23 -9.59 -4.59
CA ILE A 155 13.11 -10.24 -5.91
C ILE A 155 13.36 -11.74 -5.76
N GLU A 156 14.49 -12.13 -5.17
CA GLU A 156 14.86 -13.54 -4.97
C GLU A 156 13.78 -14.31 -4.19
N ALA A 157 13.26 -13.73 -3.11
CA ALA A 157 12.20 -14.34 -2.32
C ALA A 157 10.90 -14.53 -3.13
N ILE A 158 10.50 -13.54 -3.93
CA ILE A 158 9.29 -13.61 -4.77
C ILE A 158 9.47 -14.64 -5.89
N GLU A 159 10.64 -14.71 -6.51
CA GLU A 159 10.95 -15.69 -7.56
C GLU A 159 10.93 -17.12 -7.01
N SER A 160 11.49 -17.35 -5.83
CA SER A 160 11.43 -18.63 -5.12
C SER A 160 9.98 -19.07 -4.86
N ILE A 161 9.14 -18.18 -4.33
CA ILE A 161 7.71 -18.46 -4.10
C ILE A 161 7.00 -18.86 -5.40
N LYS A 162 7.26 -18.13 -6.49
CA LYS A 162 6.64 -18.42 -7.80
C LYS A 162 7.10 -19.78 -8.35
N ALA A 163 8.38 -20.12 -8.20
CA ALA A 163 8.91 -21.40 -8.66
C ALA A 163 8.29 -22.58 -7.88
N GLU A 164 8.15 -22.45 -6.56
CA GLU A 164 7.48 -23.45 -5.71
C GLU A 164 6.01 -23.64 -6.11
N ALA A 165 5.27 -22.55 -6.29
CA ALA A 165 3.88 -22.61 -6.71
C ALA A 165 3.70 -23.27 -8.09
N GLN A 166 4.58 -22.97 -9.06
CA GLN A 166 4.56 -23.63 -10.37
C GLN A 166 4.86 -25.14 -10.28
N SER A 167 5.80 -25.53 -9.42
CA SER A 167 6.12 -26.94 -9.18
C SER A 167 4.92 -27.71 -8.61
N LEU A 168 4.24 -27.13 -7.63
CA LEU A 168 3.03 -27.71 -7.03
C LEU A 168 1.90 -27.86 -8.05
N THR A 169 1.63 -26.82 -8.85
CA THR A 169 0.61 -26.88 -9.90
C THR A 169 0.88 -28.03 -10.89
N ARG A 170 2.13 -28.16 -11.37
CA ARG A 170 2.52 -29.27 -12.26
C ARG A 170 2.36 -30.64 -11.60
N ALA A 171 2.66 -30.75 -10.30
CA ALA A 171 2.50 -31.99 -9.56
C ALA A 171 1.01 -32.38 -9.44
N VAL A 172 0.13 -31.42 -9.14
CA VAL A 172 -1.32 -31.63 -9.08
C VAL A 172 -1.89 -32.06 -10.42
N GLU A 173 -1.51 -31.39 -11.52
CA GLU A 173 -1.91 -31.78 -12.87
C GLU A 173 -1.47 -33.20 -13.24
N ARG A 174 -0.26 -33.59 -12.83
CA ARG A 174 0.24 -34.96 -13.04
C ARG A 174 -0.60 -35.98 -12.28
N ILE A 175 -1.00 -35.68 -11.05
CA ILE A 175 -1.88 -36.56 -10.25
C ILE A 175 -3.26 -36.66 -10.88
N ALA A 176 -3.83 -35.55 -11.36
CA ALA A 176 -5.13 -35.53 -12.03
C ALA A 176 -5.13 -36.45 -13.27
N ARG A 177 -4.09 -36.38 -14.11
CA ARG A 177 -3.92 -37.27 -15.28
C ARG A 177 -3.81 -38.76 -14.93
N ILE A 178 -3.30 -39.11 -13.75
CA ILE A 178 -3.24 -40.51 -13.29
C ILE A 178 -4.61 -41.00 -12.80
N ARG A 179 -5.47 -40.08 -12.32
CA ARG A 179 -6.79 -40.37 -11.74
C ARG A 179 -7.94 -40.39 -12.75
N GLU A 180 -7.72 -39.97 -13.99
CA GLU A 180 -8.66 -40.18 -15.10
C GLU A 180 -8.27 -41.47 -15.86
N PRO A 181 -8.79 -42.65 -15.48
CA PRO A 181 -8.66 -43.84 -16.31
C PRO A 181 -9.42 -43.61 -17.62
N GLY A 182 -8.83 -44.02 -18.74
CA GLY A 182 -9.45 -43.91 -20.06
C GLY A 182 -10.84 -44.55 -20.09
N GLU A 183 -11.79 -43.81 -20.67
CA GLU A 183 -13.02 -44.37 -21.25
C GLU A 183 -12.71 -45.37 -22.37
#